data_AF-A0A7X9QDV6-F1
#
_entry.id   AF-A0A7X9QDV6-F1
#
_cell.length_a   1.000
_cell.length_b   1.000
_cell.length_c   1.000
_cell.angle_alpha   90.00
_cell.angle_beta   90.00
_cell.angle_gamma   90.00
#
_symmetry.space_group_name_H-M   'P 1'
#
loop_
_entity.id
_entity.type
_entity.pdbx_description
1 polymer ?
#
loop_
_entity_poly.entity_id
_entity_poly.type
_entity_poly.pdbx_seq_one_letter_code
_entity_poly.pdbx_strand_id
1 'polypeptide(L)'
;GRAAGVAGRDDDSSERQLLAALARSWALATALQAAPAPLPAQLVGGRGAGEAAEVGTLLPLALRWWTAPSGARGLTAMLWDLTHQRLETVTTGRAAGADPSFTRSWDAPLLWGVSANTLAGGRFTLAGAERRDDGSLSPTTRSRVVLGARFGEDPPDLEALARTIEGSGRGADAIGFLPRAADVRIIVPRRLLGVAEPELDEVNQELRWPITDRAGVRHLARMDATGPDQEVIGGLLRDGRQIAAVVLDDRDRPVSVFVVENGRHRLISPSLTPAEPDPRRRWLIRKPADRRPRAHAGEPTRSAGPLAQACEAVLDVCEALASTGRPTLSARQRDTLRRRADEASGLGLGSLADAVNGLLAEQVTASAVLRASLVAGRVLVLAALD
;
A
#
# COMPACT_ATOMS: atom_id res chain seq x y z
N GLY A 1 6.63 -6.59 9.75
CA GLY A 1 6.66 -6.16 8.34
C GLY A 1 7.88 -6.78 7.68
N ARG A 2 8.79 -6.00 7.11
CA ARG A 2 9.93 -6.53 6.35
C ARG A 2 11.08 -7.11 7.20
N ALA A 3 11.44 -6.48 8.33
CA ALA A 3 12.49 -7.00 9.20
C ALA A 3 12.13 -8.36 9.82
N ALA A 4 10.86 -8.52 10.22
CA ALA A 4 10.32 -9.81 10.67
C ALA A 4 10.27 -10.84 9.53
N GLY A 5 9.99 -10.41 8.29
CA GLY A 5 10.00 -11.29 7.12
C GLY A 5 11.39 -11.78 6.76
N VAL A 6 12.40 -10.90 6.72
CA VAL A 6 13.81 -11.30 6.54
C VAL A 6 14.29 -12.20 7.68
N ALA A 7 14.00 -11.86 8.93
CA ALA A 7 14.32 -12.72 10.08
C ALA A 7 13.60 -14.07 10.03
N GLY A 8 12.41 -14.10 9.44
CA GLY A 8 11.62 -15.30 9.18
C GLY A 8 12.01 -16.08 7.93
N ARG A 9 12.89 -15.53 7.08
CA ARG A 9 13.20 -16.04 5.73
C ARG A 9 11.96 -16.20 4.85
N ASP A 10 11.10 -15.18 4.83
CA ASP A 10 9.98 -15.12 3.90
C ASP A 10 10.52 -14.90 2.48
N ASP A 11 10.11 -15.75 1.53
CA ASP A 11 10.60 -15.73 0.15
C ASP A 11 10.27 -14.41 -0.58
N ASP A 12 9.19 -13.72 -0.17
CA ASP A 12 8.79 -12.43 -0.74
C ASP A 12 9.54 -11.23 -0.12
N SER A 13 10.35 -11.46 0.93
CA SER A 13 11.12 -10.42 1.64
C SER A 13 12.62 -10.57 1.42
N SER A 14 13.23 -9.70 0.62
CA SER A 14 14.70 -9.68 0.44
C SER A 14 15.41 -8.71 1.37
N GLU A 15 16.69 -8.98 1.64
CA GLU A 15 17.59 -8.06 2.36
C GLU A 15 17.66 -6.71 1.63
N ARG A 16 17.69 -6.71 0.28
CA ARG A 16 17.52 -5.51 -0.55
C ARG A 16 16.25 -4.71 -0.24
N GLN A 17 15.09 -5.35 -0.16
CA GLN A 17 13.83 -4.65 0.12
C GLN A 17 13.82 -4.05 1.54
N LEU A 18 14.44 -4.73 2.51
CA LEU A 18 14.61 -4.22 3.86
C LEU A 18 15.57 -3.03 3.88
N LEU A 19 16.73 -3.13 3.21
CA LEU A 19 17.71 -2.06 3.08
C LEU A 19 17.09 -0.82 2.42
N ALA A 20 16.31 -0.99 1.35
CA ALA A 20 15.58 0.10 0.70
C ALA A 20 14.52 0.74 1.61
N ALA A 21 13.92 -0.02 2.54
CA ALA A 21 13.01 0.52 3.54
C ALA A 21 13.77 1.34 4.60
N LEU A 22 14.87 0.80 5.12
CA LEU A 22 15.73 1.47 6.10
C LEU A 22 16.33 2.76 5.53
N ALA A 23 16.81 2.72 4.28
CA ALA A 23 17.38 3.88 3.60
C ALA A 23 16.37 5.03 3.49
N ARG A 24 15.11 4.72 3.14
CA ARG A 24 14.03 5.70 3.11
C ARG A 24 13.69 6.25 4.49
N SER A 25 13.59 5.40 5.50
CA SER A 25 13.31 5.82 6.87
C SER A 25 14.43 6.71 7.44
N TRP A 26 15.70 6.34 7.20
CA TRP A 26 16.86 7.13 7.60
C TRP A 26 16.89 8.48 6.90
N ALA A 27 16.65 8.51 5.60
CA ALA A 27 16.64 9.75 4.83
C ALA A 27 15.49 10.67 5.25
N LEU A 28 14.30 10.11 5.53
CA LEU A 28 13.20 10.86 6.13
C LEU A 28 13.60 11.42 7.50
N ALA A 29 14.15 10.60 8.40
CA ALA A 29 14.58 11.06 9.72
C ALA A 29 15.65 12.16 9.64
N THR A 30 16.60 12.03 8.71
CA THR A 30 17.66 13.03 8.47
C THR A 30 17.06 14.33 7.94
N ALA A 31 16.13 14.25 6.98
CA ALA A 31 15.42 15.41 6.45
C ALA A 31 14.60 16.12 7.55
N LEU A 32 13.92 15.35 8.41
CA LEU A 32 13.15 15.90 9.53
C LEU A 32 14.04 16.56 10.59
N GLN A 33 15.23 16.03 10.86
CA GLN A 33 16.19 16.64 11.78
C GLN A 33 16.79 17.95 11.25
N ALA A 34 16.99 18.03 9.94
CA ALA A 34 17.54 19.21 9.28
C ALA A 34 16.47 20.27 8.95
N ALA A 35 15.19 19.89 8.93
CA ALA A 35 14.10 20.79 8.56
C ALA A 35 13.85 21.85 9.65
N PRO A 36 13.74 23.14 9.28
CA PRO A 36 13.33 24.17 10.23
C PRO A 36 11.89 23.91 10.68
N ALA A 37 11.59 24.20 11.94
CA ALA A 37 10.21 24.16 12.42
C ALA A 37 9.38 25.30 11.78
N PRO A 38 8.08 25.07 11.48
CA PRO A 38 7.35 23.82 11.64
C PRO A 38 7.60 22.81 10.50
N LEU A 39 7.57 21.52 10.83
CA LEU A 39 7.71 20.45 9.84
C LEU A 39 6.53 20.44 8.85
N PRO A 40 6.75 20.09 7.56
CA PRO A 40 5.67 19.95 6.59
C PRO A 40 4.61 18.96 7.09
N ALA A 41 3.34 19.38 7.04
CA ALA A 41 2.23 18.60 7.58
C ALA A 41 2.06 17.24 6.90
N GLN A 42 2.45 17.12 5.63
CA GLN A 42 2.43 15.87 4.87
C GLN A 42 3.36 14.80 5.48
N LEU A 43 4.34 15.18 6.30
CA LEU A 43 5.29 14.27 6.96
C LEU A 43 4.87 13.88 8.37
N VAL A 44 4.17 14.77 9.08
CA VAL A 44 3.76 14.56 10.48
C VAL A 44 2.29 14.17 10.64
N GLY A 45 1.56 14.12 9.52
CA GLY A 45 0.12 14.03 9.45
C GLY A 45 -0.53 15.39 9.74
N GLY A 46 -1.60 15.72 9.03
CA GLY A 46 -2.34 16.95 9.27
C GLY A 46 -2.88 16.97 10.70
N ARG A 47 -2.42 17.93 11.52
CA ARG A 47 -2.91 18.17 12.87
C ARG A 47 -3.54 19.55 12.92
N GLY A 48 -4.77 19.66 13.41
CA GLY A 48 -5.45 20.94 13.58
C GLY A 48 -6.80 21.01 12.89
N ALA A 49 -7.41 22.20 12.94
CA ALA A 49 -8.60 22.52 12.17
C ALA A 49 -8.26 22.46 10.67
N GLY A 50 -9.09 21.82 9.87
CA GLY A 50 -8.91 21.85 8.42
C GLY A 50 -9.46 23.14 7.83
N GLU A 51 -8.98 23.49 6.65
CA GLU A 51 -9.55 24.56 5.83
C GLU A 51 -10.78 24.06 5.08
N ALA A 52 -11.69 24.97 4.73
CA ALA A 52 -12.87 24.62 3.96
C ALA A 52 -12.47 23.94 2.64
N ALA A 53 -13.07 22.78 2.36
CA ALA A 53 -12.76 21.99 1.20
C ALA A 53 -13.96 21.94 0.26
N GLU A 54 -13.72 22.24 -1.02
CA GLU A 54 -14.68 21.94 -2.05
C GLU A 54 -14.61 20.45 -2.39
N VAL A 55 -15.71 19.74 -2.13
CA VAL A 55 -15.84 18.30 -2.33
C VAL A 55 -17.17 18.04 -3.03
N GLY A 56 -17.12 17.21 -4.08
CA GLY A 56 -18.29 16.86 -4.87
C GLY A 56 -19.11 15.73 -4.27
N THR A 57 -19.72 14.93 -5.15
CA THR A 57 -20.38 13.68 -4.74
C THR A 57 -19.34 12.60 -4.51
N LEU A 58 -19.27 12.08 -3.29
CA LEU A 58 -18.35 11.05 -2.88
C LEU A 58 -18.97 9.67 -3.07
N LEU A 59 -18.20 8.78 -3.68
CA LEU A 59 -18.50 7.36 -3.82
C LEU A 59 -17.49 6.56 -2.98
N PRO A 60 -17.93 5.76 -1.99
CA PRO A 60 -17.01 4.95 -1.19
C PRO A 60 -16.38 3.85 -2.06
N LEU A 61 -15.06 3.81 -2.11
CA LEU A 61 -14.30 2.73 -2.76
C LEU A 61 -13.82 1.71 -1.74
N ALA A 62 -13.35 2.17 -0.59
CA ALA A 62 -12.92 1.30 0.49
C ALA A 62 -13.02 1.95 1.86
N LEU A 63 -13.33 1.13 2.86
CA LEU A 63 -13.33 1.47 4.28
C LEU A 63 -12.48 0.42 4.98
N ARG A 64 -11.35 0.78 5.57
CA ARG A 64 -10.40 -0.17 6.14
C ARG A 64 -10.09 0.12 7.58
N TRP A 65 -10.38 -0.84 8.45
CA TRP A 65 -9.85 -0.85 9.81
C TRP A 65 -8.40 -1.31 9.79
N TRP A 66 -7.55 -0.65 10.58
CA TRP A 66 -6.17 -1.05 10.76
C TRP A 66 -5.77 -0.98 12.23
N THR A 67 -4.83 -1.84 12.59
CA THR A 67 -4.13 -1.79 13.87
C THR A 67 -2.63 -1.84 13.57
N ALA A 68 -1.91 -0.80 13.96
CA ALA A 68 -0.46 -0.71 13.83
C ALA A 68 0.24 -1.58 14.89
N PRO A 69 1.50 -2.00 14.67
CA PRO A 69 2.28 -2.75 15.66
C PRO A 69 2.44 -2.04 17.01
N SER A 70 2.38 -0.71 17.03
CA SER A 70 2.39 0.09 18.26
C SER A 70 1.12 -0.04 19.10
N GLY A 71 0.09 -0.72 18.59
CA GLY A 71 -1.25 -0.78 19.18
C GLY A 71 -2.13 0.42 18.80
N ALA A 72 -1.62 1.40 18.05
CA ALA A 72 -2.45 2.44 17.45
C ALA A 72 -3.44 1.81 16.48
N ARG A 73 -4.66 2.32 16.43
CA ARG A 73 -5.75 1.74 15.64
C ARG A 73 -6.55 2.83 14.97
N GLY A 74 -7.15 2.53 13.82
CA GLY A 74 -7.85 3.53 13.03
C GLY A 74 -8.74 2.96 11.94
N LEU A 75 -9.54 3.86 11.38
CA LEU A 75 -10.36 3.65 10.20
C LEU A 75 -9.92 4.64 9.12
N THR A 76 -9.58 4.11 7.95
CA THR A 76 -9.31 4.90 6.75
C THR A 76 -10.38 4.64 5.71
N ALA A 77 -11.00 5.70 5.18
CA ALA A 77 -11.86 5.61 4.00
C ALA A 77 -11.16 6.18 2.77
N MET A 78 -11.33 5.49 1.64
CA MET A 78 -10.92 5.92 0.31
C MET A 78 -12.18 6.15 -0.51
N LEU A 79 -12.35 7.36 -1.02
CA LEU A 79 -13.58 7.87 -1.61
C LEU A 79 -13.24 8.43 -2.98
N TRP A 80 -14.03 8.11 -4.00
CA TRP A 80 -13.92 8.75 -5.30
C TRP A 80 -14.78 10.01 -5.32
N ASP A 81 -14.19 11.17 -5.58
CA ASP A 81 -14.94 12.38 -5.88
C ASP A 81 -15.39 12.35 -7.34
N LEU A 82 -16.67 12.08 -7.57
CA LEU A 82 -17.27 11.97 -8.90
C LEU A 82 -17.28 13.31 -9.65
N THR A 83 -17.25 14.43 -8.94
CA THR A 83 -17.27 15.77 -9.54
C THR A 83 -15.87 16.17 -9.98
N HIS A 84 -14.89 16.01 -9.10
CA HIS A 84 -13.51 16.44 -9.34
C HIS A 84 -12.61 15.35 -9.93
N GLN A 85 -13.12 14.12 -10.07
CA GLN A 85 -12.41 12.95 -10.63
C GLN A 85 -11.06 12.69 -9.95
N ARG A 86 -11.08 12.69 -8.61
CA ARG A 86 -9.89 12.43 -7.80
C ARG A 86 -10.22 11.53 -6.63
N LEU A 87 -9.18 10.87 -6.13
CA LEU A 87 -9.28 10.10 -4.91
C LEU A 87 -9.17 11.01 -3.68
N GLU A 88 -10.14 10.88 -2.79
CA GLU A 88 -10.17 11.49 -1.48
C GLU A 88 -9.89 10.45 -0.41
N THR A 89 -9.15 10.84 0.63
CA THR A 89 -8.85 9.98 1.77
C THR A 89 -9.24 10.66 3.07
N VAL A 90 -9.75 9.89 4.03
CA VAL A 90 -9.99 10.34 5.40
C VAL A 90 -9.53 9.28 6.37
N THR A 91 -8.79 9.69 7.39
CA THR A 91 -8.38 8.80 8.48
C THR A 91 -8.78 9.38 9.83
N THR A 92 -9.40 8.52 10.63
CA THR A 92 -9.61 8.71 12.07
C THR A 92 -8.87 7.60 12.81
N GLY A 93 -8.14 7.95 13.86
CA GLY A 93 -7.33 6.98 14.59
C GLY A 93 -7.06 7.41 16.02
N ARG A 94 -6.61 6.45 16.82
CA ARG A 94 -6.24 6.62 18.23
C ARG A 94 -4.91 5.92 18.48
N ALA A 95 -4.05 6.57 19.26
CA ALA A 95 -2.87 5.91 19.81
C ALA A 95 -3.28 4.76 20.72
N ALA A 96 -2.36 3.83 20.96
CA ALA A 96 -2.59 2.72 21.88
C ALA A 96 -3.02 3.25 23.26
N GLY A 97 -4.13 2.72 23.79
CA GLY A 97 -4.66 3.07 25.11
C GLY A 97 -5.32 4.46 25.23
N ALA A 98 -5.28 5.31 24.20
CA ALA A 98 -5.80 6.68 24.30
C ALA A 98 -7.33 6.74 24.43
N ASP A 99 -8.03 5.81 23.80
CA ASP A 99 -9.49 5.73 23.81
C ASP A 99 -9.92 4.26 23.66
N PRO A 100 -10.30 3.58 24.75
CA PRO A 100 -10.75 2.19 24.72
C PRO A 100 -12.03 1.99 23.91
N SER A 101 -12.91 3.00 23.83
CA SER A 101 -14.21 2.91 23.14
C SER A 101 -14.09 2.88 21.61
N PHE A 102 -12.99 3.42 21.08
CA PHE A 102 -12.68 3.42 19.65
C PHE A 102 -12.29 2.02 19.17
N THR A 103 -13.26 1.16 18.90
CA THR A 103 -13.06 -0.25 18.54
C THR A 103 -13.48 -0.53 17.09
N ARG A 104 -12.99 -1.66 16.54
CA ARG A 104 -13.37 -2.13 15.22
C ARG A 104 -14.87 -2.40 15.19
N SER A 105 -15.62 -1.61 14.43
CA SER A 105 -17.06 -1.76 14.32
C SER A 105 -17.57 -1.29 12.96
N TRP A 106 -18.47 -2.08 12.37
CA TRP A 106 -19.13 -1.75 11.12
C TRP A 106 -20.22 -0.68 11.31
N ASP A 107 -20.88 -0.71 12.46
CA ASP A 107 -22.08 0.08 12.75
C ASP A 107 -21.82 1.26 13.70
N ALA A 108 -20.65 1.35 14.32
CA ALA A 108 -20.30 2.50 15.16
C ALA A 108 -20.06 3.77 14.33
N PRO A 109 -20.44 4.96 14.83
CA PRO A 109 -20.34 6.23 14.11
C PRO A 109 -18.91 6.80 14.14
N LEU A 110 -17.97 6.15 13.44
CA LEU A 110 -16.54 6.46 13.53
C LEU A 110 -16.09 7.65 12.66
N LEU A 111 -16.83 7.99 11.60
CA LEU A 111 -16.49 9.07 10.66
C LEU A 111 -17.68 10.01 10.49
N TRP A 112 -17.49 11.32 10.74
CA TRP A 112 -18.53 12.35 10.57
C TRP A 112 -19.88 12.03 11.24
N GLY A 113 -19.84 11.32 12.37
CA GLY A 113 -21.04 10.89 13.10
C GLY A 113 -21.84 9.77 12.42
N VAL A 114 -21.30 9.13 11.38
CA VAL A 114 -21.95 8.01 10.67
C VAL A 114 -21.07 6.76 10.66
N SER A 115 -21.72 5.62 10.47
CA SER A 115 -21.03 4.32 10.48
C SER A 115 -20.42 3.96 9.14
N ALA A 116 -19.43 3.07 9.17
CA ALA A 116 -18.84 2.51 7.95
C ALA A 116 -19.90 1.80 7.10
N ASN A 117 -20.84 1.10 7.73
CA ASN A 117 -22.00 0.50 7.07
C ASN A 117 -22.85 1.53 6.31
N THR A 118 -23.15 2.66 6.97
CA THR A 118 -23.95 3.72 6.36
C THR A 118 -23.21 4.35 5.18
N LEU A 119 -21.91 4.62 5.32
CA LEU A 119 -21.07 5.15 4.24
C LEU A 119 -21.00 4.17 3.06
N ALA A 120 -20.74 2.89 3.31
CA ALA A 120 -20.62 1.84 2.28
C ALA A 120 -21.91 1.59 1.48
N GLY A 121 -23.06 2.06 1.98
CA GLY A 121 -24.35 1.82 1.33
C GLY A 121 -24.63 2.69 0.10
N GLY A 122 -23.82 3.71 -0.21
CA GLY A 122 -24.06 4.52 -1.41
C GLY A 122 -23.26 5.82 -1.49
N ARG A 123 -23.69 6.68 -2.42
CA ARG A 123 -23.10 8.00 -2.65
C ARG A 123 -23.53 8.98 -1.57
N PHE A 124 -22.70 9.97 -1.29
CA PHE A 124 -23.03 11.03 -0.33
C PHE A 124 -22.25 12.31 -0.64
N THR A 125 -22.68 13.42 -0.05
CA THR A 125 -21.93 14.68 -0.04
C THR A 125 -21.54 15.05 1.39
N LEU A 126 -20.57 15.96 1.52
CA LEU A 126 -20.13 16.48 2.80
C LEU A 126 -20.46 17.97 2.90
N ALA A 127 -21.40 18.31 3.78
CA ALA A 127 -21.66 19.69 4.16
C ALA A 127 -20.58 20.16 5.15
N GLY A 128 -19.95 21.31 4.86
CA GLY A 128 -18.87 21.84 5.69
C GLY A 128 -17.60 21.00 5.65
N ALA A 129 -17.32 20.35 4.51
CA ALA A 129 -16.12 19.55 4.34
C ALA A 129 -14.87 20.38 4.63
N GLU A 130 -13.88 19.74 5.26
CA GLU A 130 -12.61 20.35 5.61
C GLU A 130 -11.47 19.48 5.12
N ARG A 131 -10.40 20.11 4.67
CA ARG A 131 -9.16 19.46 4.25
C ARG A 131 -8.06 19.83 5.23
N ARG A 132 -7.27 18.84 5.62
CA ARG A 132 -6.08 19.04 6.40
C ARG A 132 -4.91 19.45 5.49
N ASP A 133 -3.88 20.00 6.09
CA ASP A 133 -2.64 20.39 5.40
C ASP A 133 -1.93 19.23 4.68
N ASP A 134 -2.20 17.98 5.09
CA ASP A 134 -1.71 16.77 4.41
C ASP A 134 -2.50 16.40 3.14
N GLY A 135 -3.51 17.19 2.80
CA GLY A 135 -4.39 16.98 1.66
C GLY A 135 -5.54 16.02 1.93
N SER A 136 -5.59 15.33 3.07
CA SER A 136 -6.70 14.43 3.42
C SER A 136 -7.93 15.21 3.89
N LEU A 137 -9.12 14.63 3.73
CA LEU A 137 -10.34 15.14 4.35
C LEU A 137 -10.25 14.98 5.87
N SER A 138 -10.74 15.98 6.58
CA SER A 138 -10.81 16.01 8.04
C SER A 138 -12.04 15.23 8.53
N PRO A 139 -11.90 14.27 9.47
CA PRO A 139 -12.99 13.54 10.13
C PRO A 139 -13.68 14.37 11.23
N THR A 140 -13.53 15.69 11.19
CA THR A 140 -14.09 16.63 12.16
C THR A 140 -15.61 16.47 12.30
N THR A 141 -16.14 16.74 13.49
CA THR A 141 -17.59 16.73 13.75
C THR A 141 -18.33 17.93 13.13
N ARG A 142 -17.59 18.92 12.61
CA ARG A 142 -18.15 20.06 11.87
C ARG A 142 -18.63 19.69 10.47
N SER A 143 -18.01 18.67 9.86
CA SER A 143 -18.43 18.11 8.58
C SER A 143 -19.60 17.16 8.80
N ARG A 144 -20.67 17.31 8.00
CA ARG A 144 -21.86 16.45 8.08
C ARG A 144 -22.09 15.72 6.77
N VAL A 145 -22.32 14.41 6.88
CA VAL A 145 -22.70 13.57 5.75
C VAL A 145 -24.16 13.84 5.38
N VAL A 146 -24.39 14.08 4.08
CA VAL A 146 -25.71 14.12 3.47
C VAL A 146 -25.81 12.95 2.51
N LEU A 147 -26.65 11.96 2.87
CA LEU A 147 -26.78 10.73 2.09
C LEU A 147 -27.47 11.01 0.75
N GLY A 148 -26.90 10.46 -0.31
CA GLY A 148 -27.48 10.44 -1.64
C GLY A 148 -28.00 9.05 -2.01
N ALA A 149 -28.00 8.76 -3.31
CA ALA A 149 -28.49 7.49 -3.84
C ALA A 149 -27.72 6.28 -3.28
N ARG A 150 -28.46 5.25 -2.87
CA ARG A 150 -27.89 4.01 -2.34
C ARG A 150 -27.53 3.06 -3.47
N PHE A 151 -26.50 2.25 -3.29
CA PHE A 151 -26.05 1.30 -4.33
C PHE A 151 -27.11 0.25 -4.71
N GLY A 152 -28.08 -0.01 -3.82
CA GLY A 152 -29.22 -0.87 -4.14
C GLY A 152 -30.27 -0.24 -5.04
N GLU A 153 -30.26 1.09 -5.20
CA GLU A 153 -31.20 1.86 -6.03
C GLU A 153 -30.52 2.36 -7.30
N ASP A 154 -29.30 2.89 -7.16
CA ASP A 154 -28.48 3.44 -8.24
C ASP A 154 -27.06 2.83 -8.14
N PRO A 155 -26.86 1.63 -8.73
CA PRO A 155 -25.57 0.97 -8.72
C PRO A 155 -24.56 1.77 -9.55
N PRO A 156 -23.30 1.91 -9.09
CA PRO A 156 -22.29 2.60 -9.86
C PRO A 156 -21.88 1.79 -11.10
N ASP A 157 -21.55 2.48 -12.19
CA ASP A 157 -20.86 1.89 -13.33
C ASP A 157 -19.41 1.59 -12.94
N LEU A 158 -19.17 0.35 -12.51
CA LEU A 158 -17.87 -0.11 -12.02
C LEU A 158 -16.81 -0.16 -13.14
N GLU A 159 -17.19 -0.33 -14.41
CA GLU A 159 -16.25 -0.34 -15.53
C GLU A 159 -15.80 1.07 -15.92
N ALA A 160 -16.75 2.01 -16.00
CA ALA A 160 -16.41 3.41 -16.20
C ALA A 160 -15.53 3.93 -15.04
N LEU A 161 -15.88 3.56 -13.81
CA LEU A 161 -15.12 3.93 -12.62
C LEU A 161 -13.69 3.36 -12.64
N ALA A 162 -13.52 2.08 -12.98
CA ALA A 162 -12.20 1.46 -13.11
C ALA A 162 -11.30 2.21 -14.11
N ARG A 163 -11.82 2.51 -15.32
CA ARG A 163 -11.09 3.25 -16.35
C ARG A 163 -10.69 4.66 -15.92
N THR A 164 -11.59 5.34 -15.21
CA THR A 164 -11.35 6.72 -14.79
C THR A 164 -10.28 6.78 -13.69
N ILE A 165 -10.32 5.83 -12.74
CA ILE A 165 -9.31 5.71 -11.70
C ILE A 165 -7.94 5.35 -12.31
N GLU A 166 -7.89 4.40 -13.25
CA GLU A 166 -6.64 4.06 -13.95
C GLU A 166 -6.04 5.26 -14.70
N GLY A 167 -6.87 6.08 -15.34
CA GLY A 167 -6.44 7.31 -16.02
C GLY A 167 -5.96 8.41 -15.09
N SER A 168 -6.39 8.40 -13.82
CA SER A 168 -6.03 9.42 -12.82
C SER A 168 -4.68 9.19 -12.10
N GLY A 169 -4.12 7.97 -12.18
CA GLY A 169 -3.05 7.49 -11.29
C GLY A 169 -1.66 7.28 -11.90
N ARG A 170 -1.32 7.89 -13.05
CA ARG A 170 0.02 7.75 -13.66
C ARG A 170 0.71 9.10 -13.86
N GLY A 171 1.22 9.69 -12.79
CA GLY A 171 2.11 10.86 -12.84
C GLY A 171 3.02 10.94 -11.62
N ALA A 172 4.28 11.34 -11.84
CA ALA A 172 5.42 11.81 -11.01
C ALA A 172 5.50 11.61 -9.47
N ASP A 173 4.45 11.24 -8.75
CA ASP A 173 4.38 11.15 -7.28
C ASP A 173 5.25 10.03 -6.67
N ALA A 174 5.79 9.13 -7.51
CA ALA A 174 6.72 8.10 -7.09
C ALA A 174 8.09 8.66 -6.62
N ILE A 175 8.40 9.93 -6.91
CA ILE A 175 9.74 10.51 -6.75
C ILE A 175 9.93 11.13 -5.34
N GLY A 176 8.86 11.31 -4.55
CA GLY A 176 8.90 11.92 -3.21
C GLY A 176 9.20 10.99 -2.02
N PHE A 177 9.46 11.59 -0.86
CA PHE A 177 9.38 10.92 0.46
C PHE A 177 7.94 10.76 0.96
N LEU A 178 7.04 11.56 0.40
CA LEU A 178 5.64 11.53 0.76
C LEU A 178 5.05 10.16 0.40
N PRO A 179 4.14 9.63 1.23
CA PRO A 179 3.33 8.50 0.82
C PRO A 179 2.70 8.86 -0.53
N ARG A 180 2.77 7.92 -1.47
CA ARG A 180 1.93 7.98 -2.66
C ARG A 180 0.50 8.22 -2.20
N ALA A 181 -0.26 9.10 -2.87
CA ALA A 181 -1.70 9.13 -2.68
C ALA A 181 -2.22 7.69 -2.72
N ALA A 182 -3.13 7.32 -1.82
CA ALA A 182 -3.48 5.92 -1.60
C ALA A 182 -4.03 5.29 -2.89
N ASP A 183 -3.18 4.69 -3.72
CA ASP A 183 -3.63 4.19 -5.01
C ASP A 183 -4.52 2.98 -4.82
N VAL A 184 -5.69 3.07 -5.46
CA VAL A 184 -6.61 1.96 -5.58
C VAL A 184 -6.80 1.63 -7.05
N ARG A 185 -6.96 0.35 -7.35
CA ARG A 185 -7.40 -0.14 -8.66
C ARG A 185 -8.68 -0.93 -8.49
N ILE A 186 -9.57 -0.83 -9.46
CA ILE A 186 -10.81 -1.59 -9.49
C ILE A 186 -10.70 -2.65 -10.58
N ILE A 187 -10.86 -3.91 -10.20
CA ILE A 187 -10.91 -5.03 -11.13
C ILE A 187 -12.36 -5.45 -11.27
N VAL A 188 -12.89 -5.40 -12.49
CA VAL A 188 -14.21 -5.91 -12.83
C VAL A 188 -14.04 -7.32 -13.42
N PRO A 189 -14.37 -8.39 -12.67
CA PRO A 189 -14.18 -9.75 -13.16
C PRO A 189 -15.12 -10.10 -14.33
N ARG A 190 -14.73 -11.10 -15.12
CA ARG A 190 -15.65 -11.75 -16.07
C ARG A 190 -16.85 -12.33 -15.32
N ARG A 191 -18.03 -12.25 -15.95
CA ARG A 191 -19.27 -12.79 -15.38
C ARG A 191 -19.19 -14.29 -15.09
N LEU A 192 -18.48 -15.04 -15.94
CA LEU A 192 -18.28 -16.47 -15.79
C LEU A 192 -16.80 -16.75 -15.57
N LEU A 193 -16.48 -17.53 -14.54
CA LEU A 193 -15.11 -17.97 -14.22
C LEU A 193 -14.09 -16.82 -14.09
N GLY A 194 -14.56 -15.59 -13.82
CA GLY A 194 -13.70 -14.42 -13.59
C GLY A 194 -13.06 -14.40 -12.21
N VAL A 195 -13.55 -15.22 -11.29
CA VAL A 195 -13.04 -15.34 -9.92
C VAL A 195 -12.73 -16.80 -9.67
N ALA A 196 -11.47 -17.11 -9.37
CA ALA A 196 -11.04 -18.44 -8.97
C ALA A 196 -11.01 -18.58 -7.44
N GLU A 197 -10.86 -19.81 -6.97
CA GLU A 197 -10.61 -20.07 -5.55
C GLU A 197 -9.23 -19.52 -5.14
N PRO A 198 -9.09 -18.91 -3.95
CA PRO A 198 -7.80 -18.52 -3.41
C PRO A 198 -6.91 -19.74 -3.14
N GLU A 199 -5.66 -19.66 -3.59
CA GLU A 199 -4.64 -20.67 -3.33
C GLU A 199 -3.77 -20.22 -2.15
N LEU A 200 -3.49 -21.14 -1.23
CA LEU A 200 -2.57 -20.88 -0.13
C LEU A 200 -1.14 -20.91 -0.63
N ASP A 201 -0.48 -19.76 -0.56
CA ASP A 201 0.97 -19.68 -0.54
C ASP A 201 1.45 -20.07 0.86
N GLU A 202 1.78 -21.35 1.01
CA GLU A 202 2.23 -21.91 2.28
C GLU A 202 3.54 -21.27 2.76
N VAL A 203 4.34 -20.68 1.87
CA VAL A 203 5.61 -20.08 2.26
C VAL A 203 5.39 -18.73 2.93
N ASN A 204 4.66 -17.85 2.25
CA ASN A 204 4.42 -16.49 2.75
C ASN A 204 3.22 -16.42 3.71
N GLN A 205 2.48 -17.51 3.90
CA GLN A 205 1.23 -17.55 4.65
C GLN A 205 0.23 -16.50 4.13
N GLU A 206 0.17 -16.40 2.80
CA GLU A 206 -0.74 -15.53 2.08
C GLU A 206 -1.70 -16.35 1.23
N LEU A 207 -2.94 -15.89 1.10
CA LEU A 207 -3.86 -16.39 0.09
C LEU A 207 -3.70 -15.57 -1.17
N ARG A 208 -3.35 -16.27 -2.25
CA ARG A 208 -3.24 -15.73 -3.60
C ARG A 208 -4.58 -15.96 -4.29
N TRP A 209 -5.31 -14.89 -4.54
CA TRP A 209 -6.66 -14.94 -5.11
C TRP A 209 -6.65 -14.48 -6.57
N PRO A 210 -6.77 -15.41 -7.54
CA PRO A 210 -6.73 -15.06 -8.95
C PRO A 210 -8.06 -14.49 -9.42
N ILE A 211 -8.00 -13.33 -10.09
CA ILE A 211 -9.15 -12.62 -10.63
C ILE A 211 -8.87 -12.30 -12.09
N THR A 212 -9.69 -12.80 -13.00
CA THR A 212 -9.60 -12.52 -14.44
C THR A 212 -10.60 -11.45 -14.81
N ASP A 213 -10.09 -10.31 -15.27
CA ASP A 213 -10.91 -9.18 -15.69
C ASP A 213 -11.66 -9.46 -17.01
N ARG A 214 -12.59 -8.57 -17.37
CA ARG A 214 -13.36 -8.68 -18.62
C ARG A 214 -12.49 -8.66 -19.89
N ALA A 215 -11.32 -8.02 -19.87
CA ALA A 215 -10.35 -8.06 -20.96
C ALA A 215 -9.58 -9.40 -21.05
N GLY A 216 -9.59 -10.21 -19.99
CA GLY A 216 -8.86 -11.48 -19.91
C GLY A 216 -7.51 -11.38 -19.23
N VAL A 217 -7.19 -10.22 -18.67
CA VAL A 217 -6.00 -10.01 -17.85
C VAL A 217 -6.23 -10.69 -16.51
N ARG A 218 -5.25 -11.51 -16.12
CA ARG A 218 -5.24 -12.16 -14.82
C ARG A 218 -4.55 -11.25 -13.81
N HIS A 219 -5.27 -10.90 -12.76
CA HIS A 219 -4.78 -10.18 -11.60
C HIS A 219 -4.66 -11.16 -10.42
N LEU A 220 -3.74 -10.86 -9.51
CA LEU A 220 -3.51 -11.68 -8.32
C LEU A 220 -3.68 -10.80 -7.08
N ALA A 221 -4.81 -10.96 -6.39
CA ALA A 221 -5.01 -10.31 -5.09
C ALA A 221 -4.31 -11.12 -4.00
N ARG A 222 -3.75 -10.44 -3.00
CA ARG A 222 -3.00 -11.05 -1.90
C ARG A 222 -3.64 -10.67 -0.57
N MET A 223 -3.90 -11.64 0.29
CA MET A 223 -4.38 -11.37 1.65
C MET A 223 -3.71 -12.31 2.63
N ASP A 224 -3.64 -11.92 3.90
CA ASP A 224 -3.07 -12.78 4.93
C ASP A 224 -3.92 -14.07 5.03
N ALA A 225 -3.29 -15.24 5.20
CA ALA A 225 -4.00 -16.52 5.25
C ALA A 225 -4.92 -16.66 6.47
N THR A 226 -4.82 -15.75 7.43
CA THR A 226 -5.66 -15.69 8.63
C THR A 226 -6.11 -14.25 8.87
N GLY A 227 -7.24 -14.10 9.56
CA GLY A 227 -7.78 -12.79 9.93
C GLY A 227 -9.07 -12.44 9.19
N PRO A 228 -9.62 -11.24 9.46
CA PRO A 228 -10.96 -10.87 9.02
C PRO A 228 -11.09 -10.84 7.49
N ASP A 229 -10.04 -10.43 6.79
CA ASP A 229 -10.07 -10.30 5.33
C ASP A 229 -10.34 -11.65 4.65
N GLN A 230 -9.62 -12.69 5.09
CA GLN A 230 -9.80 -14.07 4.64
C GLN A 230 -11.15 -14.65 5.03
N GLU A 231 -11.61 -14.40 6.25
CA GLU A 231 -12.90 -14.91 6.75
C GLU A 231 -14.07 -14.36 5.92
N VAL A 232 -14.07 -13.05 5.67
CA VAL A 232 -15.12 -12.38 4.91
C VAL A 232 -15.08 -12.79 3.43
N ILE A 233 -13.92 -12.69 2.77
CA ILE A 233 -13.82 -13.03 1.35
C ILE A 233 -14.07 -14.52 1.12
N GLY A 234 -13.54 -15.39 2.00
CA GLY A 234 -13.81 -16.82 1.97
C GLY A 234 -15.29 -17.14 2.15
N GLY A 235 -16.01 -16.39 2.99
CA GLY A 235 -17.47 -16.48 3.12
C GLY A 235 -18.19 -16.10 1.83
N LEU A 236 -17.85 -14.94 1.23
CA LEU A 236 -18.45 -14.49 -0.03
C LEU A 236 -18.32 -15.51 -1.16
N LEU A 237 -17.13 -16.11 -1.30
CA LEU A 237 -16.85 -17.12 -2.32
C LEU A 237 -17.61 -18.42 -2.05
N ARG A 238 -17.67 -18.87 -0.80
CA ARG A 238 -18.38 -20.09 -0.39
C ARG A 238 -19.89 -19.98 -0.66
N ASP A 239 -20.46 -18.82 -0.37
CA ASP A 239 -21.88 -18.55 -0.57
C ASP A 239 -22.24 -18.33 -2.05
N GLY A 240 -21.24 -18.39 -2.95
CA GLY A 240 -21.44 -18.14 -4.38
C GLY A 240 -21.92 -16.71 -4.65
N ARG A 241 -21.56 -15.74 -3.79
CA ARG A 241 -21.96 -14.34 -4.00
C ARG A 241 -21.39 -13.84 -5.31
N GLN A 242 -22.21 -13.18 -6.10
CA GLN A 242 -21.76 -12.60 -7.36
C GLN A 242 -20.86 -11.40 -7.09
N ILE A 243 -19.58 -11.51 -7.39
CA ILE A 243 -18.61 -10.43 -7.26
C ILE A 243 -18.71 -9.52 -8.49
N ALA A 244 -19.11 -8.27 -8.26
CA ALA A 244 -19.25 -7.25 -9.29
C ALA A 244 -17.92 -6.53 -9.57
N ALA A 245 -17.12 -6.28 -8.54
CA ALA A 245 -15.76 -5.75 -8.65
C ALA A 245 -14.95 -5.99 -7.38
N VAL A 246 -13.63 -5.96 -7.51
CA VAL A 246 -12.68 -6.03 -6.39
C VAL A 246 -11.80 -4.78 -6.42
N VAL A 247 -11.73 -4.07 -5.29
CA VAL A 247 -10.87 -2.91 -5.10
C VAL A 247 -9.58 -3.37 -4.44
N LEU A 248 -8.45 -3.17 -5.11
CA LEU A 248 -7.12 -3.50 -4.59
C LEU A 248 -6.34 -2.24 -4.26
N ASP A 249 -5.53 -2.29 -3.21
CA ASP A 249 -4.52 -1.26 -2.94
C ASP A 249 -3.22 -1.47 -3.74
N ASP A 250 -2.23 -0.61 -3.48
CA ASP A 250 -0.90 -0.62 -4.07
C ASP A 250 -0.08 -1.90 -3.81
N ARG A 251 -0.52 -2.76 -2.88
CA ARG A 251 0.09 -4.05 -2.53
C ARG A 251 -0.75 -5.23 -3.00
N ASP A 252 -1.67 -4.99 -3.92
CA ASP A 252 -2.63 -5.98 -4.40
C ASP A 252 -3.53 -6.55 -3.30
N ARG A 253 -3.69 -5.87 -2.16
CA ARG A 253 -4.56 -6.34 -1.09
C ARG A 253 -6.02 -5.97 -1.38
N PRO A 254 -6.97 -6.91 -1.24
CA PRO A 254 -8.38 -6.62 -1.43
C PRO A 254 -8.92 -5.78 -0.27
N VAL A 255 -8.98 -4.46 -0.49
CA VAL A 255 -9.46 -3.51 0.51
C VAL A 255 -10.96 -3.40 0.54
N SER A 256 -11.65 -3.75 -0.57
CA SER A 256 -13.11 -3.84 -0.64
C SER A 256 -13.59 -4.69 -1.81
N VAL A 257 -14.79 -5.23 -1.69
CA VAL A 257 -15.44 -6.06 -2.72
C VAL A 257 -16.85 -5.55 -2.96
N PHE A 258 -17.17 -5.22 -4.22
CA PHE A 258 -18.55 -4.99 -4.63
C PHE A 258 -19.19 -6.33 -4.95
N VAL A 259 -20.32 -6.63 -4.32
CA VAL A 259 -21.11 -7.83 -4.57
C VAL A 259 -22.51 -7.47 -5.03
N VAL A 260 -23.15 -8.38 -5.78
CA VAL A 260 -24.57 -8.32 -6.09
C VAL A 260 -25.30 -9.28 -5.15
N GLU A 261 -26.16 -8.73 -4.31
CA GLU A 261 -26.99 -9.46 -3.37
C GLU A 261 -28.46 -9.11 -3.65
N ASN A 262 -29.28 -10.11 -3.99
CA ASN A 262 -30.70 -9.92 -4.34
C ASN A 262 -30.90 -8.85 -5.45
N GLY A 263 -30.02 -8.83 -6.45
CA GLY A 263 -30.04 -7.86 -7.55
C GLY A 263 -29.57 -6.46 -7.18
N ARG A 264 -29.08 -6.23 -5.95
CA ARG A 264 -28.61 -4.94 -5.45
C ARG A 264 -27.11 -4.94 -5.22
N HIS A 265 -26.44 -3.83 -5.57
CA HIS A 265 -25.01 -3.70 -5.28
C HIS A 265 -24.78 -3.38 -3.80
N ARG A 266 -23.76 -4.02 -3.22
CA ARG A 266 -23.30 -3.77 -1.86
C ARG A 266 -21.78 -3.72 -1.83
N LEU A 267 -21.23 -2.75 -1.11
CA LEU A 267 -19.80 -2.68 -0.83
C LEU A 267 -19.49 -3.42 0.47
N ILE A 268 -18.61 -4.41 0.38
CA ILE A 268 -18.11 -5.20 1.51
C ILE A 268 -16.70 -4.73 1.83
N SER A 269 -16.47 -4.37 3.10
CA SER A 269 -15.13 -4.14 3.63
C SER A 269 -14.65 -5.41 4.35
N PRO A 270 -13.62 -6.12 3.86
CA PRO A 270 -13.14 -7.35 4.51
C PRO A 270 -12.68 -7.12 5.95
N SER A 271 -12.06 -5.97 6.23
CA SER A 271 -11.55 -5.64 7.57
C SER A 271 -12.62 -5.28 8.61
N LEU A 272 -13.83 -4.89 8.18
CA LEU A 272 -14.89 -4.36 9.05
C LEU A 272 -16.17 -5.18 9.04
N THR A 273 -16.55 -5.70 7.87
CA THR A 273 -17.82 -6.41 7.70
C THR A 273 -17.81 -7.62 8.63
N PRO A 274 -18.80 -7.77 9.51
CA PRO A 274 -18.87 -8.94 10.38
C PRO A 274 -18.92 -10.20 9.50
N ALA A 275 -17.97 -11.12 9.70
CA ALA A 275 -18.09 -12.46 9.15
C ALA A 275 -19.22 -13.17 9.90
N GLU A 276 -20.15 -13.80 9.18
CA GLU A 276 -21.14 -14.66 9.83
C GLU A 276 -20.41 -15.88 10.44
N PRO A 277 -20.56 -16.13 11.75
CA PRO A 277 -19.92 -17.29 12.37
C PRO A 277 -20.60 -18.57 11.88
N ASP A 278 -19.91 -19.35 11.03
CA ASP A 278 -20.32 -20.72 10.70
C ASP A 278 -19.51 -21.74 11.54
N PRO A 279 -20.13 -22.36 12.57
CA PRO A 279 -19.48 -23.34 13.41
C PRO A 279 -19.20 -24.68 12.71
N ARG A 280 -19.78 -24.95 11.52
CA ARG A 280 -19.75 -26.30 10.93
C ARG A 280 -18.52 -26.61 10.09
N ARG A 281 -17.72 -25.62 9.68
CA ARG A 281 -16.74 -25.84 8.62
C ARG A 281 -15.43 -25.03 8.78
N ARG A 282 -14.70 -25.33 9.87
CA ARG A 282 -13.26 -25.02 10.08
C ARG A 282 -12.28 -25.61 9.03
N TRP A 283 -12.75 -26.26 7.97
CA TRP A 283 -11.93 -27.06 7.04
C TRP A 283 -11.25 -26.27 5.91
N LEU A 284 -11.62 -25.01 5.69
CA LEU A 284 -10.84 -24.07 4.86
C LEU A 284 -9.70 -23.41 5.66
N ILE A 285 -9.62 -23.65 6.97
CA ILE A 285 -8.44 -23.32 7.77
C ILE A 285 -7.38 -24.39 7.44
N ARG A 286 -6.71 -24.27 6.29
CA ARG A 286 -5.42 -24.93 6.13
C ARG A 286 -4.52 -24.36 7.22
N LYS A 287 -4.17 -25.21 8.19
CA LYS A 287 -3.19 -24.83 9.21
C LYS A 287 -1.89 -24.46 8.48
N PRO A 288 -1.23 -23.35 8.86
CA PRO A 288 0.13 -23.07 8.42
C PRO A 288 0.99 -24.33 8.57
N ALA A 289 1.61 -24.79 7.51
CA ALA A 289 2.62 -25.84 7.60
C ALA A 289 3.93 -25.23 8.13
N ASP A 290 4.67 -26.00 8.94
CA ASP A 290 5.99 -25.58 9.43
C ASP A 290 6.94 -25.25 8.27
N ARG A 291 7.55 -24.07 8.35
CA ARG A 291 8.53 -23.56 7.38
C ARG A 291 9.59 -24.62 7.08
N ARG A 292 9.59 -25.14 5.84
CA ARG A 292 10.70 -25.95 5.32
C ARG A 292 11.53 -25.08 4.37
N PRO A 293 12.76 -24.70 4.76
CA PRO A 293 13.63 -23.92 3.88
C PRO A 293 14.17 -24.82 2.75
N ARG A 294 14.04 -24.40 1.49
CA ARG A 294 14.87 -24.91 0.38
C ARG A 294 14.88 -23.99 -0.84
N ALA A 295 15.93 -24.16 -1.64
CA ALA A 295 16.59 -23.15 -2.48
C ALA A 295 15.78 -22.61 -3.68
N HIS A 296 16.01 -21.32 -3.93
CA HIS A 296 15.44 -20.51 -4.99
C HIS A 296 15.92 -20.91 -6.39
N ALA A 297 14.99 -20.89 -7.37
CA ALA A 297 15.28 -20.80 -8.79
C ALA A 297 14.93 -19.37 -9.23
N GLY A 298 15.96 -18.58 -9.56
CA GLY A 298 15.80 -17.16 -9.86
C GLY A 298 14.95 -16.88 -11.10
N GLU A 299 14.06 -15.89 -11.01
CA GLU A 299 13.38 -15.32 -12.16
C GLU A 299 14.40 -14.63 -13.10
N PRO A 300 14.19 -14.70 -14.43
CA PRO A 300 15.10 -14.10 -15.40
C PRO A 300 15.00 -12.58 -15.36
N THR A 301 16.10 -11.93 -14.95
CA THR A 301 16.28 -10.48 -14.98
C THR A 301 16.11 -9.97 -16.40
N ARG A 302 15.11 -9.11 -16.65
CA ARG A 302 15.00 -8.36 -17.91
C ARG A 302 16.27 -7.50 -18.06
N SER A 303 16.84 -7.49 -19.26
CA SER A 303 18.05 -6.72 -19.59
C SER A 303 17.86 -5.24 -19.26
N ALA A 304 18.48 -4.79 -18.17
CA ALA A 304 18.43 -3.41 -17.72
C ALA A 304 19.46 -2.57 -18.49
N GLY A 305 19.14 -1.33 -18.85
CA GLY A 305 20.06 -0.42 -19.55
C GLY A 305 21.34 -0.11 -18.74
N PRO A 306 22.38 0.50 -19.35
CA PRO A 306 23.69 0.72 -18.71
C PRO A 306 23.62 1.43 -17.35
N LEU A 307 22.74 2.42 -17.21
CA LEU A 307 22.52 3.15 -15.95
C LEU A 307 21.90 2.28 -14.87
N ALA A 308 20.93 1.44 -15.23
CA ALA A 308 20.31 0.50 -14.30
C ALA A 308 21.32 -0.56 -13.83
N GLN A 309 22.19 -1.05 -14.72
CA GLN A 309 23.29 -1.96 -14.35
C GLN A 309 24.30 -1.31 -13.40
N ALA A 310 24.62 -0.02 -13.61
CA ALA A 310 25.48 0.73 -12.71
C ALA A 310 24.86 0.89 -11.32
N CYS A 311 23.57 1.22 -11.25
CA CYS A 311 22.83 1.34 -10.00
C CYS A 311 22.70 0.00 -9.27
N GLU A 312 22.39 -1.08 -9.97
CA GLU A 312 22.31 -2.42 -9.38
C GLU A 312 23.66 -2.87 -8.80
N ALA A 313 24.77 -2.60 -9.49
CA ALA A 313 26.09 -2.92 -8.98
C ALA A 313 26.43 -2.17 -7.67
N VAL A 314 25.97 -0.91 -7.53
CA VAL A 314 26.11 -0.15 -6.28
C VAL A 314 25.23 -0.75 -5.19
N LEU A 315 23.99 -1.09 -5.52
CA LEU A 315 23.05 -1.71 -4.58
C LEU A 315 23.57 -3.06 -4.09
N ASP A 316 24.21 -3.88 -4.94
CA ASP A 316 24.86 -5.17 -4.60
C ASP A 316 25.94 -5.04 -3.55
N VAL A 317 26.77 -4.01 -3.66
CA VAL A 317 27.77 -3.75 -2.64
C VAL A 317 27.11 -3.29 -1.34
N CYS A 318 26.06 -2.46 -1.42
CA CYS A 318 25.33 -1.97 -0.24
C CYS A 318 24.61 -3.10 0.51
N GLU A 319 23.94 -4.02 -0.20
CA GLU A 319 23.31 -5.21 0.40
C GLU A 319 24.37 -6.09 1.05
N ALA A 320 25.48 -6.39 0.37
CA ALA A 320 26.56 -7.18 0.95
C ALA A 320 27.13 -6.56 2.25
N LEU A 321 27.31 -5.25 2.28
CA LEU A 321 27.76 -4.53 3.49
C LEU A 321 26.70 -4.59 4.61
N ALA A 322 25.43 -4.37 4.27
CA ALA A 322 24.33 -4.37 5.23
C ALA A 322 24.10 -5.77 5.84
N SER A 323 24.14 -6.81 5.02
CA SER A 323 23.88 -8.20 5.45
C SER A 323 25.04 -8.79 6.25
N THR A 324 26.29 -8.41 5.92
CA THR A 324 27.47 -8.92 6.64
C THR A 324 27.84 -8.09 7.85
N GLY A 325 27.38 -6.84 7.94
CA GLY A 325 27.75 -5.88 8.98
C GLY A 325 29.24 -5.49 8.98
N ARG A 326 30.00 -5.87 7.94
CA ARG A 326 31.43 -5.57 7.84
C ARG A 326 31.63 -4.13 7.39
N PRO A 327 32.42 -3.31 8.11
CA PRO A 327 32.65 -1.93 7.72
C PRO A 327 33.72 -1.78 6.63
N THR A 328 34.27 -2.87 6.09
CA THR A 328 35.39 -2.82 5.14
C THR A 328 35.03 -3.41 3.78
N LEU A 329 35.41 -2.68 2.73
CA LEU A 329 35.28 -3.14 1.35
C LEU A 329 36.42 -4.09 0.97
N SER A 330 36.08 -5.17 0.27
CA SER A 330 37.07 -5.93 -0.50
C SER A 330 37.66 -5.09 -1.64
N ALA A 331 38.85 -5.46 -2.12
CA ALA A 331 39.49 -4.78 -3.26
C ALA A 331 38.56 -4.72 -4.49
N ARG A 332 37.89 -5.84 -4.81
CA ARG A 332 36.92 -5.91 -5.91
C ARG A 332 35.73 -4.96 -5.72
N GLN A 333 35.14 -4.90 -4.53
CA GLN A 333 34.02 -3.98 -4.28
C GLN A 333 34.48 -2.52 -4.41
N ARG A 334 35.68 -2.19 -3.92
CA ARG A 334 36.27 -0.85 -4.04
C ARG A 334 36.48 -0.46 -5.50
N ASP A 335 37.01 -1.36 -6.33
CA ASP A 335 37.23 -1.10 -7.76
C ASP A 335 35.90 -0.97 -8.54
N THR A 336 34.89 -1.78 -8.18
CA THR A 336 33.54 -1.63 -8.73
C THR A 336 32.96 -0.25 -8.40
N LEU A 337 33.00 0.16 -7.13
CA LEU A 337 32.44 1.44 -6.70
C LEU A 337 33.16 2.65 -7.33
N ARG A 338 34.50 2.61 -7.44
CA ARG A 338 35.27 3.67 -8.12
C ARG A 338 34.81 3.86 -9.56
N ARG A 339 34.76 2.77 -10.33
CA ARG A 339 34.27 2.79 -11.71
C ARG A 339 32.84 3.32 -11.82
N ARG A 340 31.94 2.91 -10.92
CA ARG A 340 30.55 3.41 -10.93
C ARG A 340 30.45 4.88 -10.54
N ALA A 341 31.29 5.38 -9.65
CA ALA A 341 31.37 6.80 -9.32
C ALA A 341 31.87 7.64 -10.51
N ASP A 342 32.89 7.15 -11.22
CA ASP A 342 33.42 7.80 -12.42
C ASP A 342 32.39 7.82 -13.55
N GLU A 343 31.70 6.70 -13.78
CA GLU A 343 30.59 6.60 -14.75
C GLU A 343 29.45 7.55 -14.39
N ALA A 344 29.02 7.58 -13.13
CA ALA A 344 27.97 8.49 -12.66
C ALA A 344 28.39 9.97 -12.85
N SER A 345 29.65 10.30 -12.57
CA SER A 345 30.19 11.65 -12.76
C SER A 345 30.20 12.04 -14.25
N GLY A 346 30.64 11.12 -15.12
CA GLY A 346 30.65 11.33 -16.57
C GLY A 346 29.26 11.51 -17.18
N LEU A 347 28.22 10.96 -16.55
CA LEU A 347 26.82 11.13 -16.93
C LEU A 347 26.14 12.35 -16.27
N GLY A 348 26.86 13.14 -15.48
CA GLY A 348 26.31 14.29 -14.76
C GLY A 348 25.46 13.94 -13.52
N LEU A 349 25.50 12.68 -13.06
CA LEU A 349 24.78 12.20 -11.88
C LEU A 349 25.57 12.47 -10.59
N GLY A 350 25.87 13.74 -10.32
CA GLY A 350 26.73 14.15 -9.19
C GLY A 350 26.28 13.61 -7.83
N SER A 351 24.97 13.63 -7.55
CA SER A 351 24.41 13.07 -6.31
C SER A 351 24.68 11.57 -6.14
N LEU A 352 24.69 10.81 -7.24
CA LEU A 352 25.00 9.38 -7.22
C LEU A 352 26.51 9.17 -7.03
N ALA A 353 27.33 9.91 -7.76
CA ALA A 353 28.79 9.86 -7.61
C ALA A 353 29.22 10.18 -6.17
N ASP A 354 28.69 11.24 -5.57
CA ASP A 354 28.99 11.63 -4.19
C ASP A 354 28.55 10.56 -3.17
N ALA A 355 27.39 9.97 -3.38
CA ALA A 355 26.89 8.90 -2.51
C ALA A 355 27.77 7.64 -2.60
N VAL A 356 28.23 7.28 -3.80
CA VAL A 356 29.15 6.16 -4.02
C VAL A 356 30.54 6.46 -3.44
N ASN A 357 31.05 7.68 -3.62
CA ASN A 357 32.33 8.11 -3.04
C ASN A 357 32.32 8.04 -1.50
N GLY A 358 31.18 8.31 -0.87
CA GLY A 358 30.99 8.12 0.57
C GLY A 358 31.20 6.68 1.06
N LEU A 359 31.06 5.68 0.19
CA LEU A 359 31.35 4.28 0.51
C LEU A 359 32.84 3.92 0.42
N LEU A 360 33.67 4.74 -0.23
CA LEU A 360 35.09 4.43 -0.48
C LEU A 360 36.01 4.75 0.72
N ALA A 361 35.45 5.21 1.83
CA ALA A 361 36.18 5.39 3.08
C ALA A 361 36.83 4.09 3.59
N GLU A 362 37.89 4.22 4.40
CA GLU A 362 38.56 3.04 5.01
C GLU A 362 37.60 2.21 5.86
N GLN A 363 36.71 2.89 6.59
CA GLN A 363 35.58 2.29 7.29
C GLN A 363 34.26 2.87 6.78
N VAL A 364 33.40 2.01 6.25
CA VAL A 364 32.10 2.37 5.72
C VAL A 364 31.11 2.53 6.86
N THR A 365 30.46 3.68 6.92
CA THR A 365 29.42 3.97 7.92
C THR A 365 28.05 3.48 7.45
N ALA A 366 27.17 3.12 8.40
CA ALA A 366 25.79 2.75 8.08
C ALA A 366 25.06 3.87 7.32
N SER A 367 25.30 5.15 7.66
CA SER A 367 24.75 6.30 6.95
C SER A 367 25.19 6.37 5.48
N ALA A 368 26.46 6.01 5.17
CA ALA A 368 26.94 5.97 3.80
C ALA A 368 26.24 4.87 2.99
N VAL A 369 26.07 3.68 3.57
CA VAL A 369 25.31 2.58 2.95
C VAL A 369 23.85 2.97 2.69
N LEU A 370 23.18 3.58 3.67
CA LEU A 370 21.79 4.00 3.55
C LEU A 370 21.62 5.12 2.51
N ARG A 371 22.53 6.10 2.46
CA ARG A 371 22.53 7.18 1.46
C ARG A 371 22.74 6.64 0.05
N ALA A 372 23.76 5.82 -0.17
CA ALA A 372 24.03 5.22 -1.47
C ALA A 372 22.88 4.33 -1.95
N SER A 373 22.30 3.53 -1.06
CA SER A 373 21.13 2.69 -1.36
C SER A 373 19.92 3.53 -1.77
N LEU A 374 19.65 4.64 -1.09
CA LEU A 374 18.57 5.55 -1.45
C LEU A 374 18.79 6.16 -2.83
N VAL A 375 19.95 6.75 -3.07
CA VAL A 375 20.23 7.49 -4.32
C VAL A 375 20.24 6.55 -5.51
N ALA A 376 20.93 5.41 -5.43
CA ALA A 376 20.95 4.42 -6.50
C ALA A 376 19.54 3.85 -6.79
N GLY A 377 18.76 3.56 -5.74
CA GLY A 377 17.38 3.10 -5.89
C GLY A 377 16.46 4.14 -6.57
N ARG A 378 16.64 5.43 -6.28
CA ARG A 378 15.86 6.50 -6.93
C ARG A 378 16.24 6.71 -8.39
N VAL A 379 17.54 6.68 -8.71
CA VAL A 379 18.02 6.76 -10.09
C VAL A 379 17.49 5.59 -10.93
N LEU A 380 17.44 4.39 -10.36
CA LEU A 380 16.89 3.20 -11.03
C LEU A 380 15.39 3.36 -11.34
N VAL A 381 14.60 3.91 -10.40
CA VAL A 381 13.18 4.21 -10.63
C VAL A 381 13.03 5.24 -11.75
N LEU A 382 13.83 6.31 -11.76
CA LEU A 382 13.79 7.32 -12.82
C LEU A 382 14.14 6.72 -14.19
N ALA A 383 15.18 5.89 -14.25
CA ALA A 383 15.59 5.22 -15.48
C ALA A 383 14.57 4.19 -16.01
N ALA A 384 13.56 3.82 -15.22
CA ALA A 384 12.47 2.93 -15.62
C ALA A 384 11.19 3.69 -16.03
N LEU A 385 11.17 5.03 -15.88
CA LEU A 385 10.09 5.90 -16.32
C LEU A 385 10.32 6.47 -17.73
N ASP A 386 11.57 6.43 -18.21
CA ASP A 386 11.96 6.67 -19.60
C ASP A 386 11.78 5.38 -20.44
#